data_AF-A0A9D2S3V9-F1
#
_entry.id   AF-A0A9D2S3V9-F1
#
_cell.length_a   1.000
_cell.length_b   1.000
_cell.length_c   1.000
_cell.angle_alpha   90.00
_cell.angle_beta   90.00
_cell.angle_gamma   90.00
#
_symmetry.space_group_name_H-M   'P 1'
#
loop_
_entity.id
_entity.type
_entity.pdbx_description
1 polymer ?
#
loop_
_entity_poly.entity_id
_entity_poly.type
_entity_poly.pdbx_seq_one_letter_code
_entity_poly.pdbx_strand_id
1 'polypeptide(L)'
;MLTTSGVPVGNVTFEPGCRNNWHIHHAKQGGGQILLCTAGRGYYQEWGQPARELHPGDVVVIPPEVKHWHGAAKDSWFAHLAIEVPGEQTANEWCEPVSDESYSQLK
;
A
#
# COMPACT_ATOMS: atom_id res chain seq x y z
N MET A 1 -1.90 4.85 14.71
CA MET A 1 -1.35 6.16 14.31
C MET A 1 -1.28 7.06 15.53
N LEU A 2 -0.25 7.90 15.67
CA LEU A 2 -0.23 8.94 16.71
C LEU A 2 -1.18 10.11 16.40
N THR A 3 -1.50 10.30 15.12
CA THR A 3 -2.52 11.24 14.65
C THR A 3 -3.91 10.64 14.87
N THR A 4 -4.67 11.23 15.79
CA THR A 4 -6.05 10.79 16.15
C THR A 4 -7.13 11.80 15.75
N SER A 5 -6.74 12.91 15.11
CA SER A 5 -7.64 13.95 14.58
C SER A 5 -7.14 14.43 13.22
N GLY A 6 -8.05 14.86 12.34
CA GLY A 6 -7.70 15.22 10.95
C GLY A 6 -7.52 14.00 10.06
N VAL A 7 -6.53 14.05 9.15
CA VAL A 7 -6.22 12.96 8.22
C VAL A 7 -5.10 12.10 8.82
N PRO A 8 -5.34 10.79 9.09
CA PRO A 8 -4.28 9.90 9.54
C PRO A 8 -3.20 9.75 8.46
N VAL A 9 -1.95 10.01 8.83
CA VAL A 9 -0.78 9.86 7.95
C VAL A 9 0.31 9.11 8.69
N GLY A 10 0.88 8.10 8.04
CA GLY A 10 2.01 7.33 8.54
C GLY A 10 3.14 7.30 7.52
N ASN A 11 4.38 7.50 7.95
CA ASN A 11 5.54 7.15 7.14
C ASN A 11 5.84 5.66 7.34
N VAL A 12 5.85 4.90 6.25
CA VAL A 12 6.16 3.46 6.24
C VAL A 12 7.43 3.25 5.45
N THR A 13 8.35 2.46 6.01
CA THR A 13 9.59 2.06 5.36
C THR A 13 9.66 0.55 5.33
N PHE A 14 9.83 -0.02 4.14
CA PHE A 14 10.03 -1.44 3.90
C PHE A 14 11.52 -1.69 3.60
N GLU A 15 12.13 -2.64 4.32
CA GLU A 15 13.43 -3.19 3.94
C GLU A 15 13.34 -3.95 2.60
N PRO A 16 14.44 -4.18 1.87
CA PRO A 16 14.42 -4.96 0.63
C PRO A 16 13.69 -6.30 0.79
N GLY A 17 12.77 -6.60 -0.14
CA GLY A 17 11.95 -7.82 -0.08
C GLY A 17 10.72 -7.73 0.85
N CYS A 18 10.65 -6.74 1.75
CA CYS A 18 9.55 -6.59 2.69
C CYS A 18 8.31 -6.03 2.00
N ARG A 19 7.15 -6.62 2.30
CA ARG A 19 5.85 -6.24 1.76
C ARG A 19 4.76 -6.60 2.75
N ASN A 20 3.66 -5.88 2.69
CA ASN A 20 2.48 -6.26 3.47
C ASN A 20 1.75 -7.46 2.84
N ASN A 21 0.84 -8.04 3.60
CA ASN A 21 -0.12 -9.00 3.06
C ASN A 21 -1.09 -8.27 2.11
N TRP A 22 -1.78 -9.05 1.30
CA TRP A 22 -2.98 -8.57 0.65
C TRP A 22 -3.95 -8.02 1.70
N HIS A 23 -4.57 -6.88 1.42
CA HIS A 23 -5.53 -6.27 2.33
C HIS A 23 -6.53 -5.40 1.58
N ILE A 24 -7.62 -5.07 2.26
CA ILE A 24 -8.71 -4.23 1.78
C ILE A 24 -8.96 -3.11 2.79
N HIS A 25 -9.07 -1.89 2.30
CA HIS A 25 -9.63 -0.77 3.06
C HIS A 25 -11.12 -0.70 2.76
N HIS A 26 -11.95 -1.02 3.75
CA HIS A 26 -13.40 -0.92 3.63
C HIS A 26 -13.89 0.50 3.93
N ALA A 27 -14.94 0.92 3.21
CA ALA A 27 -15.70 2.12 3.56
C ALA A 27 -17.09 2.08 2.93
N LYS A 28 -18.11 2.55 3.67
CA LYS A 28 -19.47 2.67 3.13
C LYS A 28 -19.59 3.86 2.16
N GLN A 29 -18.91 4.96 2.46
CA GLN A 29 -18.86 6.19 1.65
C GLN A 29 -17.48 6.83 1.81
N GLY A 30 -16.91 7.36 0.71
CA GLY A 30 -15.55 7.91 0.72
C GLY A 30 -14.50 6.83 1.00
N GLY A 31 -13.48 7.15 1.80
CA GLY A 31 -12.48 6.18 2.24
C GLY A 31 -11.43 5.81 1.19
N GLY A 32 -10.68 4.75 1.49
CA GLY A 32 -9.54 4.29 0.70
C GLY A 32 -8.20 4.80 1.25
N GLN A 33 -7.17 4.65 0.43
CA GLN A 33 -5.79 4.99 0.80
C GLN A 33 -5.10 5.75 -0.33
N ILE A 34 -4.22 6.67 0.03
CA ILE A 34 -3.28 7.29 -0.89
C ILE A 34 -1.87 6.96 -0.43
N LEU A 35 -1.04 6.52 -1.37
CA LEU A 35 0.41 6.39 -1.17
C LEU A 35 1.09 7.57 -1.86
N LEU A 36 1.94 8.29 -1.13
CA LEU A 36 2.90 9.22 -1.72
C LEU A 36 4.30 8.65 -1.52
N CYS A 37 4.92 8.21 -2.61
CA CYS A 37 6.23 7.57 -2.59
C CYS A 37 7.32 8.62 -2.34
N THR A 38 8.19 8.39 -1.36
CA THR A 38 9.17 9.39 -0.90
C THR A 38 10.62 8.96 -1.08
N ALA A 39 10.92 7.66 -1.08
CA ALA A 39 12.28 7.15 -1.29
C ALA A 39 12.29 5.71 -1.79
N GLY A 40 13.38 5.34 -2.47
CA GLY A 40 13.66 3.97 -2.85
C GLY A 40 12.81 3.45 -4.02
N ARG A 41 12.68 2.12 -4.12
CA ARG A 41 11.98 1.45 -5.21
C ARG A 41 11.06 0.36 -4.66
N GLY A 42 9.80 0.40 -5.05
CA GLY A 42 8.76 -0.47 -4.52
C GLY A 42 7.79 -0.96 -5.57
N TYR A 43 6.77 -1.65 -5.10
CA TYR A 43 5.71 -2.19 -5.92
C TYR A 43 4.35 -1.97 -5.25
N TYR A 44 3.34 -1.81 -6.08
CA TYR A 44 1.92 -1.84 -5.71
C TYR A 44 1.18 -2.73 -6.70
N GLN A 45 0.25 -3.55 -6.19
CA GLN A 45 -0.54 -4.42 -7.05
C GLN A 45 -1.97 -4.55 -6.53
N GLU A 46 -2.93 -4.45 -7.44
CA GLU A 46 -4.33 -4.81 -7.20
C GLU A 46 -4.57 -6.28 -7.57
N TRP A 47 -5.51 -6.92 -6.90
CA TRP A 47 -5.82 -8.32 -7.14
C TRP A 47 -6.20 -8.58 -8.60
N GLY A 48 -5.51 -9.53 -9.24
CA GLY A 48 -5.72 -9.88 -10.64
C GLY A 48 -5.15 -8.88 -11.66
N GLN A 49 -4.52 -7.79 -11.22
CA GLN A 49 -3.86 -6.81 -12.09
C GLN A 49 -2.34 -6.98 -12.09
N PRO A 50 -1.63 -6.50 -13.13
CA PRO A 50 -0.17 -6.43 -13.11
C PRO A 50 0.35 -5.56 -11.96
N ALA A 51 1.46 -5.98 -11.35
CA ALA A 51 2.16 -5.14 -10.39
C ALA A 51 2.75 -3.90 -11.07
N ARG A 52 2.65 -2.76 -10.40
CA ARG A 52 3.20 -1.46 -10.81
C ARG A 52 4.41 -1.15 -9.96
N GLU A 53 5.55 -0.92 -10.61
CA GLU A 53 6.76 -0.43 -9.95
C GLU A 53 6.58 1.04 -9.54
N LEU A 54 7.09 1.41 -8.38
CA LEU A 54 6.94 2.73 -7.77
C LEU A 54 8.30 3.36 -7.46
N HIS A 55 8.39 4.67 -7.69
CA HIS A 55 9.55 5.52 -7.50
C HIS A 55 9.21 6.77 -6.68
N PRO A 56 10.20 7.50 -6.14
CA PRO A 56 9.95 8.73 -5.39
C PRO A 56 9.20 9.76 -6.25
N GLY A 57 8.13 10.32 -5.72
CA GLY A 57 7.23 11.23 -6.42
C GLY A 57 5.98 10.57 -6.99
N ASP A 58 5.94 9.24 -7.12
CA ASP A 58 4.75 8.53 -7.56
C ASP A 58 3.63 8.61 -6.52
N VAL A 59 2.39 8.73 -7.00
CA VAL A 59 1.18 8.77 -6.20
C VAL A 59 0.26 7.62 -6.60
N VAL A 60 -0.15 6.82 -5.63
CA VAL A 60 -1.13 5.75 -5.83
C VAL A 60 -2.40 6.12 -5.09
N VAL A 61 -3.52 6.23 -5.80
CA VAL A 61 -4.85 6.35 -5.20
C VAL A 61 -5.49 4.97 -5.23
N ILE A 62 -5.85 4.47 -4.04
CA ILE A 62 -6.40 3.14 -3.84
C ILE A 62 -7.83 3.32 -3.33
N PRO A 63 -8.84 3.11 -4.19
CA PRO A 63 -10.24 3.19 -3.78
C PRO A 63 -10.58 2.18 -2.67
N PRO A 64 -11.63 2.43 -1.87
CA PRO A 64 -12.14 1.42 -0.96
C PRO A 64 -12.53 0.13 -1.70
N GLU A 65 -12.56 -0.98 -0.98
CA GLU A 65 -12.93 -2.31 -1.49
C GLU A 65 -11.94 -2.93 -2.50
N VAL A 66 -10.83 -2.26 -2.81
CA VAL A 66 -9.77 -2.80 -3.67
C VAL A 66 -8.81 -3.65 -2.84
N LYS A 67 -8.79 -4.96 -3.10
CA LYS A 67 -7.79 -5.88 -2.55
C LYS A 67 -6.43 -5.61 -3.19
N HIS A 68 -5.44 -5.28 -2.39
CA HIS A 68 -4.12 -4.88 -2.87
C HIS A 68 -3.00 -5.19 -1.88
N TRP A 69 -1.75 -5.10 -2.36
CA TRP A 69 -0.55 -5.06 -1.53
C TRP A 69 0.43 -4.00 -2.04
N HIS A 70 1.36 -3.61 -1.18
CA HIS A 70 2.50 -2.78 -1.53
C HIS A 70 3.71 -3.10 -0.67
N GLY A 71 4.90 -2.80 -1.18
CA GLY A 71 6.14 -3.13 -0.51
C GLY A 71 7.37 -2.73 -1.31
N ALA A 72 8.53 -3.08 -0.76
CA ALA A 72 9.82 -2.84 -1.38
C ALA A 72 10.08 -3.75 -2.58
N ALA A 73 10.98 -3.32 -3.47
CA ALA A 73 11.66 -4.21 -4.40
C ALA A 73 12.62 -5.15 -3.66
N LYS A 74 13.08 -6.21 -4.33
CA LYS A 74 13.91 -7.26 -3.69
C LYS A 74 15.28 -6.76 -3.21
N ASP A 75 15.79 -5.74 -3.87
CA ASP A 75 17.17 -5.22 -3.75
C ASP A 75 17.20 -3.74 -3.31
N SER A 76 16.05 -3.16 -2.97
CA SER A 76 15.93 -1.74 -2.65
C SER A 76 14.99 -1.54 -1.48
N TRP A 77 15.31 -0.57 -0.62
CA TRP A 77 14.37 -0.06 0.36
C TRP A 77 13.22 0.66 -0.35
N PHE A 78 12.08 0.80 0.31
CA PHE A 78 10.97 1.62 -0.18
C PHE A 78 10.32 2.37 0.97
N ALA A 79 10.13 3.68 0.81
CA ALA A 79 9.45 4.50 1.79
C ALA A 79 8.35 5.34 1.15
N HIS A 80 7.21 5.43 1.81
CA HIS A 80 6.07 6.23 1.38
C HIS A 80 5.29 6.77 2.57
N LEU A 81 4.55 7.84 2.33
CA LEU A 81 3.47 8.24 3.22
C LEU A 81 2.23 7.41 2.87
N ALA A 82 1.64 6.75 3.87
CA ALA A 82 0.32 6.18 3.80
C ALA A 82 -0.67 7.19 4.38
N ILE A 83 -1.60 7.64 3.55
CA ILE A 83 -2.62 8.63 3.89
C ILE A 83 -3.97 7.92 3.86
N GLU A 84 -4.65 7.85 4.99
CA GLU A 84 -6.00 7.28 5.07
C GLU A 84 -7.03 8.33 4.67
N VAL A 85 -7.75 8.09 3.57
CA VAL A 85 -8.74 9.03 3.07
C VAL A 85 -9.96 8.99 4.02
N PRO A 86 -10.50 10.14 4.46
CA PRO A 86 -11.70 10.15 5.30
C PRO A 86 -12.86 9.39 4.66
N GLY A 87 -13.51 8.53 5.45
CA GLY A 87 -14.66 7.74 5.02
C GLY A 87 -15.58 7.39 6.18
N GLU A 88 -16.74 6.85 5.85
CA GLU A 88 -17.72 6.37 6.82
C GLU A 88 -17.59 4.86 7.05
N GLN A 89 -17.63 4.44 8.32
CA GLN A 89 -17.55 3.04 8.73
C GLN A 89 -16.30 2.33 8.19
N THR A 90 -15.15 3.00 8.28
CA THR A 90 -13.88 2.49 7.75
C THR A 90 -13.35 1.31 8.57
N ALA A 91 -12.82 0.30 7.89
CA ALA A 91 -12.14 -0.83 8.52
C ALA A 91 -11.06 -1.39 7.59
N ASN A 92 -10.10 -2.15 8.15
CA ASN A 92 -9.08 -2.84 7.38
C ASN A 92 -9.30 -4.35 7.49
N GLU A 93 -9.35 -5.03 6.35
CA GLU A 93 -9.30 -6.49 6.28
C GLU A 93 -7.89 -6.92 5.86
N TRP A 94 -7.23 -7.71 6.70
CA TRP A 94 -5.96 -8.36 6.35
C TRP A 94 -6.24 -9.75 5.80
N CYS A 95 -5.77 -9.99 4.57
CA CYS A 95 -5.95 -11.25 3.88
C CYS A 95 -4.65 -12.08 3.90
N GLU A 96 -4.46 -12.94 2.91
CA GLU A 96 -3.31 -13.82 2.78
C GLU A 96 -1.99 -13.08 2.45
N PRO A 97 -0.83 -13.67 2.78
CA PRO A 97 0.47 -13.18 2.32
C PRO A 97 0.56 -13.16 0.79
N VAL A 98 1.35 -12.24 0.26
CA VAL A 98 1.77 -12.26 -1.15
C VAL A 98 2.72 -13.44 -1.34
N SER A 99 2.36 -14.38 -2.22
CA SER A 99 3.17 -15.58 -2.46
C SER A 99 4.58 -15.23 -2.92
N ASP A 100 5.56 -15.99 -2.44
CA ASP A 100 6.95 -15.81 -2.84
C ASP A 100 7.11 -16.06 -4.35
N GLU A 101 6.35 -16.98 -4.93
CA GLU A 101 6.38 -17.27 -6.37
C GLU A 101 5.97 -16.04 -7.18
N SER A 102 4.83 -15.41 -6.87
CA SER A 102 4.39 -14.22 -7.60
C SER A 102 5.33 -13.04 -7.39
N TYR A 103 5.79 -12.82 -6.17
CA TYR A 103 6.74 -11.75 -5.86
C TYR A 103 8.11 -11.98 -6.54
N SER A 104 8.55 -13.23 -6.66
CA SER A 104 9.80 -13.59 -7.32
C SER A 104 9.81 -13.31 -8.83
N GLN A 105 8.65 -13.13 -9.47
CA GLN A 105 8.58 -12.75 -10.88
C GLN A 105 8.77 -11.23 -11.11
N LEU A 106 8.73 -10.42 -10.06
CA LEU A 106 8.93 -8.97 -10.15
C LEU A 106 10.42 -8.63 -10.31
N LYS A 107 10.70 -7.48 -10.93
CA LYS A 107 12.07 -7.04 -11.23
C LYS A 107 12.80 -6.52 -9.99
#